data_AF-Q8WMF6-F1
#
_entry.id   AF-Q8WMF6-F1
#
_cell.length_a   1.000
_cell.length_b   1.000
_cell.length_c   1.000
_cell.angle_alpha   90.00
_cell.angle_beta   90.00
_cell.angle_gamma   90.00
#
_symmetry.space_group_name_H-M   'P 1'
#
loop_
_entity.id
_entity.type
_entity.pdbx_description
1 polymer ?
#
loop_
_entity_poly.entity_id
_entity_poly.type
_entity_poly.pdbx_seq_one_letter_code
_entity_poly.pdbx_strand_id
1 'polypeptide(L)' 'DFVAGLSVILRGTIDDRLNWAFNLYDLNKDGCITKEEMLDIMKSIYDMMGKYTYPALREEAPREHVESFFQKMDRNK' A
#
# COMPACT_ATOMS: atom_id res chain seq x y z
N ASP A 1 9.07 -11.87 -13.19
CA ASP A 1 8.70 -11.20 -11.92
C ASP A 1 7.23 -11.13 -11.59
N PHE A 2 6.36 -10.49 -12.38
CA PHE A 2 4.96 -10.28 -12.00
C PHE A 2 4.20 -11.58 -11.61
N VAL A 3 4.38 -12.65 -12.39
CA VAL A 3 3.78 -13.97 -12.10
C VAL A 3 4.35 -14.61 -10.83
N ALA A 4 5.63 -14.36 -10.53
CA ALA A 4 6.26 -14.85 -9.30
C ALA A 4 5.69 -14.11 -8.07
N GLY A 5 5.52 -12.78 -8.17
CA GLY A 5 4.83 -11.98 -7.14
C GLY A 5 3.40 -12.46 -6.90
N LEU A 6 2.62 -12.71 -7.97
CA LEU A 6 1.28 -13.28 -7.84
C LEU A 6 1.28 -14.67 -7.19
N SER A 7 2.25 -15.53 -7.52
CA SER A 7 2.38 -16.85 -6.90
C SER A 7 2.62 -16.74 -5.39
N VAL A 8 3.44 -15.79 -4.95
CA VAL A 8 3.70 -15.51 -3.53
C VAL A 8 2.43 -15.02 -2.82
N ILE A 9 1.68 -14.09 -3.41
CA ILE A 9 0.45 -13.57 -2.80
C ILE A 9 -0.61 -14.68 -2.68
N LEU A 10 -0.76 -15.51 -3.71
CA LEU A 10 -1.82 -16.50 -3.81
C LEU A 10 -1.51 -17.78 -3.02
N ARG A 11 -0.25 -18.22 -3.00
CA ARG A 11 0.16 -19.54 -2.46
C ARG A 11 1.29 -19.48 -1.43
N GLY A 12 1.92 -18.33 -1.23
CA GLY A 12 2.99 -18.14 -0.24
C GLY A 12 2.47 -18.16 1.19
N THR A 13 3.39 -18.27 2.14
CA THR A 13 3.09 -18.20 3.57
C THR A 13 2.72 -16.78 3.99
N ILE A 14 2.25 -16.59 5.22
CA ILE A 14 1.90 -15.26 5.73
C ILE A 14 3.14 -14.35 5.75
N ASP A 15 4.32 -14.90 6.07
CA ASP A 15 5.60 -14.18 6.07
C ASP A 15 5.99 -13.73 4.65
N ASP A 16 5.92 -14.64 3.67
CA ASP A 16 6.21 -14.29 2.27
C ASP A 16 5.28 -13.19 1.74
N ARG A 17 3.99 -13.25 2.10
CA ARG A 17 2.99 -12.25 1.71
C ARG A 17 3.27 -10.90 2.36
N LEU A 18 3.65 -10.91 3.64
CA LEU A 18 4.03 -9.70 4.38
C LEU A 18 5.30 -9.08 3.79
N ASN A 19 6.33 -9.88 3.53
CA ASN A 19 7.57 -9.40 2.93
C ASN A 19 7.31 -8.88 1.51
N TRP A 20 6.48 -9.55 0.72
CA TRP A 20 6.09 -9.07 -0.61
C TRP A 20 5.32 -7.75 -0.54
N ALA A 21 4.34 -7.65 0.38
CA ALA A 21 3.59 -6.41 0.60
C ALA A 21 4.49 -5.28 1.08
N PHE A 22 5.40 -5.54 2.03
CA PHE A 22 6.37 -4.56 2.51
C PHE A 22 7.23 -4.03 1.37
N ASN A 23 7.76 -4.93 0.54
CA ASN A 23 8.53 -4.59 -0.66
C ASN A 23 7.73 -3.84 -1.74
N LEU A 24 6.40 -3.90 -1.71
CA LEU A 24 5.52 -3.14 -2.60
C LEU A 24 5.32 -1.70 -2.10
N TYR A 25 5.23 -1.52 -0.78
CA TYR A 25 5.06 -0.21 -0.15
C TYR A 25 6.37 0.57 0.00
N ASP A 26 7.49 -0.12 0.25
CA ASP A 26 8.83 0.43 0.32
C ASP A 26 9.39 0.64 -1.11
N LEU A 27 9.22 1.86 -1.63
CA LEU A 27 9.59 2.21 -3.00
C LEU A 27 11.10 2.44 -3.12
N ASN A 28 11.72 3.01 -2.09
CA ASN A 28 13.13 3.38 -2.07
C ASN A 28 14.05 2.24 -1.58
N LYS A 29 13.48 1.14 -1.04
CA LYS A 29 14.18 -0.05 -0.53
C LYS A 29 15.05 0.25 0.70
N ASP A 30 14.70 1.24 1.51
CA ASP A 30 15.45 1.62 2.72
C ASP A 30 15.05 0.80 3.96
N GLY A 31 14.04 -0.06 3.84
CA GLY A 31 13.55 -0.90 4.94
C GLY A 31 12.56 -0.19 5.87
N CYS A 32 12.11 1.02 5.52
CA CYS A 32 11.19 1.85 6.29
C CYS A 32 10.13 2.47 5.36
N ILE A 33 8.86 2.10 5.53
CA ILE A 33 7.78 2.71 4.74
C ILE A 33 7.52 4.12 5.28
N THR A 34 7.74 5.14 4.45
CA THR A 34 7.45 6.54 4.79
C THR A 34 6.02 6.94 4.42
N LYS A 35 5.52 8.04 5.01
CA LYS A 35 4.19 8.58 4.70
C LYS A 35 4.06 8.98 3.23
N GLU A 36 5.14 9.48 2.65
CA GLU A 36 5.20 9.91 1.26
C GLU A 36 5.06 8.71 0.32
N GLU A 37 5.84 7.64 0.54
CA GLU A 37 5.73 6.41 -0.25
C GLU A 37 4.35 5.77 -0.15
N MET A 38 3.78 5.77 1.05
CA MET A 38 2.43 5.26 1.22
C MET A 38 1.39 6.09 0.47
N LEU A 39 1.55 7.41 0.44
CA LEU A 39 0.68 8.30 -0.32
C LEU A 39 0.81 8.07 -1.82
N ASP A 40 2.03 7.89 -2.34
CA ASP A 40 2.29 7.60 -3.75
C ASP A 40 1.67 6.27 -4.20
N ILE A 41 1.85 5.21 -3.40
CA ILE A 41 1.20 3.92 -3.65
C ILE A 41 -0.32 4.06 -3.62
N MET A 42 -0.86 4.73 -2.60
CA MET A 42 -2.30 4.89 -2.45
C MET A 42 -2.89 5.70 -3.63
N LYS A 43 -2.22 6.79 -4.02
CA LYS A 43 -2.62 7.62 -5.17
C LYS A 43 -2.57 6.81 -6.46
N SER A 44 -1.55 5.99 -6.67
CA SER A 44 -1.44 5.11 -7.84
C SER A 44 -2.56 4.07 -7.90
N ILE A 45 -2.95 3.50 -6.76
CA ILE A 45 -4.10 2.59 -6.64
C ILE A 45 -5.40 3.33 -6.97
N TYR A 46 -5.58 4.56 -6.48
CA TYR A 46 -6.75 5.38 -6.79
C TYR A 46 -6.83 5.76 -8.27
N ASP A 47 -5.71 6.13 -8.88
CA ASP A 47 -5.61 6.43 -10.32
C ASP A 47 -5.97 5.18 -11.16
N MET A 48 -5.48 4.00 -10.75
CA MET A 48 -5.78 2.72 -11.40
C MET A 48 -7.26 2.31 -11.27
N MET A 49 -7.90 2.53 -10.12
CA MET A 49 -9.32 2.24 -9.93
C MET A 49 -10.24 3.28 -10.59
N GLY A 50 -9.74 4.49 -10.87
CA GLY A 50 -10.46 5.56 -11.56
C GLY A 50 -11.83 5.86 -10.94
N LYS A 51 -12.84 6.11 -11.80
CA LYS A 51 -14.23 6.44 -11.41
C LYS A 51 -15.07 5.23 -10.97
N TYR A 52 -14.49 4.02 -10.89
CA TYR A 52 -15.22 2.78 -10.57
C TYR A 52 -15.31 2.47 -9.08
N THR A 53 -14.78 3.36 -8.25
CA THR A 53 -14.93 3.33 -6.81
C THR A 53 -16.30 3.90 -6.43
N TYR A 54 -17.13 3.08 -5.80
CA TYR A 54 -18.47 3.48 -5.35
C TYR A 54 -18.50 3.49 -3.81
N PRO A 55 -18.79 4.63 -3.16
CA PRO A 55 -19.07 5.96 -3.71
C PRO A 55 -17.81 6.62 -4.30
N ALA A 56 -18.02 7.58 -5.22
CA ALA A 56 -16.94 8.37 -5.82
C ALA A 56 -16.06 8.96 -4.71
N LEU A 57 -14.80 8.55 -4.65
CA LEU A 57 -13.89 9.00 -3.60
C LEU A 57 -13.67 10.50 -3.72
N ARG A 58 -13.83 11.18 -2.59
CA ARG A 58 -13.42 12.57 -2.43
C ARG A 58 -11.90 12.65 -2.60
N GLU A 59 -11.42 13.75 -3.17
CA GLU A 59 -9.98 14.03 -3.36
C GLU A 59 -9.15 13.91 -2.07
N GLU A 60 -9.80 14.02 -0.91
CA GLU A 60 -9.18 14.00 0.42
C GLU A 60 -9.08 12.58 1.01
N ALA A 61 -9.81 11.61 0.45
CA ALA A 61 -9.83 10.23 0.94
C ALA A 61 -8.46 9.53 0.96
N PRO A 62 -7.52 9.75 0.01
CA PRO A 62 -6.21 9.12 0.06
C PRO A 62 -5.37 9.59 1.25
N ARG A 63 -5.43 10.89 1.56
CA ARG A 63 -4.70 11.46 2.69
C ARG A 63 -5.25 10.96 4.02
N GLU A 64 -6.57 11.01 4.19
CA GLU A 64 -7.23 10.53 5.41
C GLU A 64 -6.95 9.03 5.63
N HIS A 65 -6.93 8.24 4.55
CA HIS A 65 -6.62 6.81 4.63
C HIS A 65 -5.17 6.57 5.07
N VAL A 66 -4.21 7.28 4.47
CA VAL A 66 -2.79 7.18 4.83
C VAL A 66 -2.57 7.62 6.28
N GLU A 67 -3.19 8.72 6.72
CA GLU A 67 -3.08 9.18 8.12
C GLU A 67 -3.68 8.17 9.11
N SER A 68 -4.86 7.63 8.82
CA SER A 68 -5.49 6.61 9.67
C SER A 68 -4.67 5.32 9.74
N PHE A 69 -4.08 4.91 8.61
CA PHE A 69 -3.24 3.73 8.54
C PHE A 69 -1.93 3.93 9.29
N PHE A 70 -1.25 5.05 9.08
CA PHE A 70 -0.01 5.38 9.79
C PHE A 70 -0.24 5.44 11.29
N GLN A 71 -1.31 6.09 11.76
CA GLN A 71 -1.62 6.13 13.20
C GLN A 71 -1.87 4.74 13.81
N LYS A 72 -2.39 3.79 13.04
CA LYS A 72 -2.66 2.41 13.54
C LYS A 72 -1.44 1.51 13.49
N MET A 73 -0.56 1.71 12.52
CA MET A 73 0.59 0.85 12.25
C MET A 73 1.86 1.36 12.94
N ASP A 74 2.07 2.67 12.97
CA ASP A 74 3.23 3.28 13.60
C ASP A 74 3.01 3.38 15.12
N ARG A 75 3.50 2.37 15.83
CA ARG A 75 3.45 2.29 17.30
C ARG A 75 4.66 2.93 17.99
N ASN A 76 5.64 3.40 17.21
CA ASN A 76 6.83 4.08 17.72
C ASN A 76 6.52 5.58 17.84
N LYS A 77 6.01 5.98 18.99
CA LYS A 77 6.02 7.39 19.39
C LYS A 77 7.41 7.82 19.85
#